data_AF-A0A450TWM7-F1
#
_entry.id   AF-A0A450TWM7-F1
#
_cell.length_a   1.000
_cell.length_b   1.000
_cell.length_c   1.000
_cell.angle_alpha   90.00
_cell.angle_beta   90.00
_cell.angle_gamma   90.00
#
_symmetry.space_group_name_H-M   'P 1'
#
loop_
_entity.id
_entity.type
_entity.pdbx_description
1 polymer ?
#
loop_
_entity_poly.entity_id
_entity_poly.type
_entity_poly.pdbx_seq_one_letter_code
_entity_poly.pdbx_strand_id
1 'polypeptide(L)'
;MTIEEILAGLKYNERSFPRESLVEAIAHREEITPELLKIIEYSAENMEALWQEEGDYFAHVHAIYLLAQFRETRAYEPIIGLLSVPGKTTRYFVGIHLVSNIGRVLASVYNGDMNSLKGLIENEDADEFVRSAAIETLTILVATGEQTRENVIGYFKELFNAKLQRNKSEDSVLWSKLVTESARLYPEELYEEIKAAFDEDLVENLFMTLEDVDGYLAEGKEAVLDELRENKSISLIDDVIEEMEEWSCFRTPEENRERAEEIKDIVHLIVDKLSSEAKKRLRQSTGLSLSGAEQRSHQPVRRDSYVPYVRQTKKIGRNDPCPCGSGKKYKKCCLNN
;
A
#
# COMPACT_ATOMS: atom_id res chain seq x y z
N MET A 1 24.86 9.27 -17.57
CA MET A 1 25.54 8.56 -16.45
C MET A 1 25.75 7.11 -16.82
N THR A 2 26.67 6.37 -16.18
CA THR A 2 26.74 4.90 -16.32
C THR A 2 25.57 4.23 -15.60
N ILE A 3 25.22 2.98 -15.96
CA ILE A 3 24.15 2.25 -15.27
C ILE A 3 24.46 2.09 -13.78
N GLU A 4 25.72 1.84 -13.43
CA GLU A 4 26.17 1.73 -12.05
C GLU A 4 25.97 3.02 -11.26
N GLU A 5 26.27 4.18 -11.85
CA GLU A 5 26.04 5.49 -11.23
C GLU A 5 24.55 5.80 -11.06
N ILE A 6 23.72 5.43 -12.05
CA ILE A 6 22.27 5.60 -11.98
C ILE A 6 21.70 4.76 -10.82
N LEU A 7 22.06 3.48 -10.77
CA LEU A 7 21.57 2.57 -9.72
C LEU A 7 22.07 2.98 -8.33
N ALA A 8 23.29 3.52 -8.21
CA ALA A 8 23.79 4.05 -6.95
C ALA A 8 22.92 5.20 -6.44
N GLY A 9 22.49 6.13 -7.31
CA GLY A 9 21.61 7.24 -6.94
C GLY A 9 20.17 6.83 -6.62
N LEU A 10 19.74 5.64 -7.06
CA LEU A 10 18.43 5.08 -6.73
C LEU A 10 18.45 4.14 -5.52
N LYS A 11 19.63 3.80 -4.98
CA LYS A 11 19.75 2.73 -3.97
C LYS A 11 19.09 3.09 -2.64
N TYR A 12 19.27 4.33 -2.19
CA TYR A 12 18.84 4.77 -0.87
C TYR A 12 17.93 5.99 -0.95
N ASN A 13 17.07 6.16 0.05
CA ASN A 13 16.35 7.40 0.25
C ASN A 13 17.21 8.36 1.09
N GLU A 14 17.88 9.29 0.41
CA GLU A 14 18.72 10.31 1.05
C GLU A 14 17.93 11.53 1.56
N ARG A 15 16.59 11.41 1.71
CA ARG A 15 15.67 12.52 2.03
C ARG A 15 15.76 13.68 1.05
N SER A 16 16.08 13.35 -0.19
CA SER A 16 16.01 14.23 -1.34
C SER A 16 15.56 13.40 -2.54
N PHE A 17 14.82 14.04 -3.45
CA PHE A 17 14.24 13.33 -4.58
C PHE A 17 15.32 13.08 -5.66
N PRO A 18 15.59 11.81 -6.07
CA PRO A 18 16.70 11.48 -6.96
C PRO A 18 16.37 11.73 -8.44
N ARG A 19 15.96 12.97 -8.76
CA ARG A 19 15.46 13.37 -10.08
C ARG A 19 16.43 13.05 -11.22
N GLU A 20 17.71 13.37 -11.06
CA GLU A 20 18.71 13.12 -12.11
C GLU A 20 18.84 11.62 -12.41
N SER A 21 18.90 10.78 -11.37
CA SER A 21 18.99 9.32 -11.53
C SER A 21 17.72 8.74 -12.16
N LEU A 22 16.53 9.25 -11.83
CA LEU A 22 15.28 8.82 -12.46
C LEU A 22 15.20 9.23 -13.94
N VAL A 23 15.60 10.46 -14.28
CA VAL A 23 15.65 10.93 -15.68
C VAL A 23 16.60 10.06 -16.51
N GLU A 24 17.80 9.79 -15.99
CA GLU A 24 18.79 8.96 -16.67
C GLU A 24 18.34 7.49 -16.76
N ALA A 25 17.70 6.94 -15.71
CA ALA A 25 17.11 5.61 -15.77
C ALA A 25 16.05 5.48 -16.87
N ILE A 26 15.17 6.47 -17.02
CA ILE A 26 14.17 6.52 -18.09
C ILE A 26 14.83 6.60 -19.47
N ALA A 27 15.87 7.44 -19.62
CA ALA A 27 16.63 7.58 -20.87
C ALA A 27 17.38 6.30 -21.27
N HIS A 28 17.83 5.50 -20.29
CA HIS A 28 18.55 4.24 -20.47
C HIS A 28 17.68 2.99 -20.26
N ARG A 29 16.38 3.06 -20.56
CA ARG A 29 15.39 2.01 -20.30
C ARG A 29 15.85 0.59 -20.68
N GLU A 30 16.34 0.38 -21.90
CA GLU A 30 16.71 -0.96 -22.37
C GLU A 30 17.87 -1.57 -21.58
N GLU A 31 18.87 -0.75 -21.26
CA GLU A 31 20.09 -1.15 -20.57
C GLU A 31 19.86 -1.37 -19.07
N ILE A 32 19.02 -0.53 -18.43
CA ILE A 32 18.80 -0.59 -16.98
C ILE A 32 17.77 -1.66 -16.58
N THR A 33 16.83 -2.00 -17.47
CA THR A 33 15.71 -2.92 -17.16
C THR A 33 16.16 -4.26 -16.55
N PRO A 34 17.17 -4.97 -17.09
CA PRO A 34 17.66 -6.22 -16.48
C PRO A 34 18.17 -6.04 -15.05
N GLU A 35 18.79 -4.91 -14.73
CA GLU A 35 19.28 -4.63 -13.38
C GLU A 35 18.14 -4.28 -12.42
N LEU A 36 17.11 -3.57 -12.90
CA LEU A 36 15.90 -3.30 -12.11
C LEU A 36 15.17 -4.59 -11.72
N LEU A 37 15.07 -5.56 -12.65
CA LEU A 37 14.48 -6.88 -12.37
C LEU A 37 15.27 -7.62 -11.29
N LYS A 38 16.61 -7.63 -11.38
CA LYS A 38 17.48 -8.24 -10.35
C LYS A 38 17.31 -7.57 -8.99
N ILE A 39 17.08 -6.25 -8.94
CA ILE A 39 16.83 -5.53 -7.69
C ILE A 39 15.56 -6.06 -7.00
N ILE A 40 14.49 -6.31 -7.75
CA ILE A 40 13.24 -6.84 -7.17
C ILE A 40 13.47 -8.24 -6.61
N GLU A 41 14.09 -9.13 -7.39
CA GLU A 41 14.40 -10.50 -6.97
C GLU A 41 15.29 -10.51 -5.71
N TYR A 42 16.39 -9.75 -5.75
CA TYR A 42 17.30 -9.60 -4.61
C TYR A 42 16.57 -9.07 -3.36
N SER A 43 15.68 -8.09 -3.53
CA SER A 43 14.96 -7.49 -2.41
C SER A 43 13.95 -8.46 -1.79
N ALA A 44 13.32 -9.32 -2.60
CA ALA A 44 12.43 -10.37 -2.11
C ALA A 44 13.19 -11.42 -1.28
N GLU A 45 14.37 -11.84 -1.75
CA GLU A 45 15.20 -12.84 -1.07
C GLU A 45 15.86 -12.31 0.21
N ASN A 46 16.09 -10.99 0.29
CA ASN A 46 16.88 -10.36 1.36
C ASN A 46 16.09 -9.34 2.19
N MET A 47 14.75 -9.39 2.16
CA MET A 47 13.87 -8.39 2.78
C MET A 47 14.20 -8.13 4.25
N GLU A 48 14.38 -9.18 5.05
CA GLU A 48 14.67 -9.03 6.49
C GLU A 48 16.02 -8.35 6.73
N ALA A 49 17.06 -8.76 5.99
CA ALA A 49 18.38 -8.16 6.10
C ALA A 49 18.37 -6.69 5.66
N LEU A 50 17.73 -6.38 4.53
CA LEU A 50 17.62 -5.01 4.03
C LEU A 50 16.86 -4.12 5.01
N TRP A 51 15.76 -4.61 5.59
CA TRP A 51 14.98 -3.86 6.57
C TRP A 51 15.74 -3.59 7.88
N GLN A 52 16.53 -4.57 8.37
CA GLN A 52 17.22 -4.45 9.65
C GLN A 52 18.58 -3.75 9.56
N GLU A 53 19.29 -3.92 8.44
CA GLU A 53 20.69 -3.51 8.28
C GLU A 53 20.86 -2.31 7.35
N GLU A 54 19.94 -2.09 6.40
CA GLU A 54 19.95 -0.96 5.46
C GLU A 54 18.68 -0.11 5.61
N GLY A 55 18.55 0.61 6.74
CA GLY A 55 17.30 1.30 7.12
C GLY A 55 16.78 2.38 6.15
N ASP A 56 17.60 2.88 5.23
CA ASP A 56 17.20 3.84 4.18
C ASP A 56 17.19 3.20 2.77
N TYR A 57 17.27 1.87 2.66
CA TYR A 57 17.20 1.15 1.37
C TYR A 57 15.87 1.40 0.66
N PHE A 58 15.96 1.77 -0.62
CA PHE A 58 14.80 2.19 -1.41
C PHE A 58 14.87 1.76 -2.89
N ALA A 59 15.89 0.97 -3.26
CA ALA A 59 16.14 0.58 -4.64
C ALA A 59 14.96 -0.18 -5.27
N HIS A 60 14.31 -1.06 -4.49
CA HIS A 60 13.14 -1.82 -4.93
C HIS A 60 11.95 -0.94 -5.28
N VAL A 61 11.71 0.13 -4.51
CA VAL A 61 10.60 1.05 -4.78
C VAL A 61 10.84 1.78 -6.09
N HIS A 62 12.04 2.33 -6.30
CA HIS A 62 12.40 2.96 -7.57
C HIS A 62 12.32 1.98 -8.75
N ALA A 63 12.84 0.75 -8.59
CA ALA A 63 12.81 -0.27 -9.62
C ALA A 63 11.37 -0.65 -10.01
N ILE A 64 10.50 -0.88 -9.02
CA ILE A 64 9.08 -1.22 -9.25
C ILE A 64 8.37 -0.12 -10.04
N TYR A 65 8.55 1.15 -9.66
CA TYR A 65 7.90 2.27 -10.33
C TYR A 65 8.42 2.47 -11.76
N LEU A 66 9.74 2.40 -11.96
CA LEU A 66 10.35 2.46 -13.30
C LEU A 66 9.84 1.32 -14.19
N LEU A 67 9.83 0.09 -13.70
CA LEU A 67 9.32 -1.07 -14.44
C LEU A 67 7.83 -0.95 -14.76
N ALA A 68 7.04 -0.37 -13.85
CA ALA A 68 5.64 -0.05 -14.09
C ALA A 68 5.48 0.97 -15.23
N GLN A 69 6.20 2.10 -15.20
CA GLN A 69 6.21 3.05 -16.32
C GLN A 69 6.70 2.43 -17.63
N PHE A 70 7.68 1.51 -17.55
CA PHE A 70 8.17 0.79 -18.71
C PHE A 70 7.21 -0.29 -19.22
N ARG A 71 6.10 -0.56 -18.53
CA ARG A 71 5.19 -1.68 -18.86
C ARG A 71 5.94 -3.01 -18.98
N GLU A 72 6.94 -3.21 -18.13
CA GLU A 72 7.79 -4.40 -18.19
C GLU A 72 7.08 -5.59 -17.54
N THR A 73 6.45 -6.42 -18.38
CA THR A 73 5.64 -7.55 -17.91
C THR A 73 6.46 -8.67 -17.25
N ARG A 74 7.77 -8.74 -17.49
CA ARG A 74 8.66 -9.66 -16.76
C ARG A 74 8.75 -9.32 -15.27
N ALA A 75 8.40 -8.11 -14.86
CA ALA A 75 8.39 -7.70 -13.45
C ALA A 75 7.17 -8.23 -12.67
N TYR A 76 6.12 -8.71 -13.36
CA TYR A 76 4.87 -9.14 -12.72
C TYR A 76 5.07 -10.20 -11.63
N GLU A 77 5.68 -11.33 -12.00
CA GLU A 77 5.91 -12.44 -11.07
C GLU A 77 6.91 -12.09 -9.96
N PRO A 78 8.05 -11.42 -10.23
CA PRO A 78 8.94 -10.93 -9.17
C PRO A 78 8.24 -10.01 -8.17
N ILE A 79 7.37 -9.10 -8.62
CA ILE A 79 6.63 -8.19 -7.74
C ILE A 79 5.61 -8.98 -6.91
N ILE A 80 4.86 -9.91 -7.52
CA ILE A 80 3.95 -10.79 -6.76
C ILE A 80 4.71 -11.61 -5.73
N GLY A 81 5.89 -12.15 -6.07
CA GLY A 81 6.76 -12.88 -5.14
C GLY A 81 7.19 -12.03 -3.96
N LEU A 82 7.65 -10.80 -4.20
CA LEU A 82 7.99 -9.83 -3.15
C LEU A 82 6.79 -9.53 -2.24
N LEU A 83 5.61 -9.35 -2.83
CA LEU A 83 4.37 -9.04 -2.13
C LEU A 83 3.79 -10.24 -1.35
N SER A 84 4.16 -11.46 -1.74
CA SER A 84 3.70 -12.70 -1.11
C SER A 84 4.53 -13.13 0.09
N VAL A 85 5.59 -12.39 0.44
CA VAL A 85 6.42 -12.70 1.61
C VAL A 85 5.55 -12.68 2.89
N PRO A 86 5.57 -13.76 3.71
CA PRO A 86 4.70 -13.87 4.86
C PRO A 86 4.84 -12.75 5.91
N GLY A 87 3.70 -12.36 6.48
CA GLY A 87 3.60 -11.43 7.59
C GLY A 87 3.59 -9.95 7.20
N LYS A 88 3.64 -9.08 8.20
CA LYS A 88 3.43 -7.63 8.04
C LYS A 88 4.67 -6.88 7.56
N THR A 89 5.82 -7.53 7.52
CA THR A 89 7.11 -6.93 7.13
C THR A 89 7.03 -6.33 5.74
N THR A 90 6.37 -7.01 4.80
CA THR A 90 6.17 -6.56 3.42
C THR A 90 5.58 -5.16 3.36
N ARG A 91 4.54 -4.88 4.15
CA ARG A 91 3.89 -3.56 4.18
C ARG A 91 4.84 -2.45 4.62
N TYR A 92 5.69 -2.74 5.61
CA TYR A 92 6.68 -1.77 6.10
C TYR A 92 7.83 -1.59 5.11
N PHE A 93 8.26 -2.68 4.50
CA PHE A 93 9.37 -2.72 3.56
C PHE A 93 9.06 -1.98 2.24
N VAL A 94 7.86 -2.18 1.69
CA VAL A 94 7.43 -1.45 0.48
C VAL A 94 7.05 0.00 0.80
N GLY A 95 6.65 0.28 2.05
CA GLY A 95 6.36 1.62 2.54
C GLY A 95 4.98 2.15 2.14
N ILE A 96 4.50 3.15 2.88
CA ILE A 96 3.11 3.63 2.78
C ILE A 96 2.69 4.09 1.38
N HIS A 97 3.61 4.70 0.64
CA HIS A 97 3.35 5.23 -0.71
C HIS A 97 3.15 4.11 -1.72
N LEU A 98 4.01 3.08 -1.69
CA LEU A 98 3.84 1.92 -2.58
C LEU A 98 2.65 1.06 -2.15
N VAL A 99 2.43 0.79 -0.86
CA VAL A 99 1.25 0.03 -0.39
C VAL A 99 -0.05 0.59 -0.97
N SER A 100 -0.18 1.91 -1.01
CA SER A 100 -1.38 2.59 -1.50
C SER A 100 -1.51 2.58 -3.04
N ASN A 101 -0.48 2.14 -3.76
CA ASN A 101 -0.42 2.13 -5.23
C ASN A 101 -0.10 0.74 -5.81
N ILE A 102 -0.04 -0.32 -4.99
CA ILE A 102 0.22 -1.69 -5.43
C ILE A 102 -0.73 -2.07 -6.58
N GLY A 103 -2.02 -1.69 -6.50
CA GLY A 103 -3.00 -1.97 -7.54
C GLY A 103 -2.58 -1.43 -8.91
N ARG A 104 -2.21 -0.14 -8.95
CA ARG A 104 -1.77 0.55 -10.18
C ARG A 104 -0.46 -0.01 -10.71
N VAL A 105 0.47 -0.35 -9.81
CA VAL A 105 1.76 -0.98 -10.16
C VAL A 105 1.53 -2.35 -10.81
N LEU A 106 0.78 -3.25 -10.15
CA LEU A 106 0.52 -4.60 -10.66
C LEU A 106 -0.25 -4.56 -11.99
N ALA A 107 -1.19 -3.63 -12.14
CA ALA A 107 -1.89 -3.42 -13.41
C ALA A 107 -0.95 -2.93 -14.51
N SER A 108 0.03 -2.07 -14.17
CA SER A 108 0.99 -1.51 -15.14
C SER A 108 1.97 -2.57 -15.68
N VAL A 109 2.30 -3.58 -14.87
CA VAL A 109 3.19 -4.68 -15.28
C VAL A 109 2.44 -5.97 -15.62
N TYR A 110 1.11 -5.93 -15.78
CA TYR A 110 0.29 -7.12 -15.97
C TYR A 110 0.73 -7.94 -17.19
N ASN A 111 0.96 -9.24 -17.00
CA ASN A 111 1.46 -10.14 -18.04
C ASN A 111 0.37 -11.04 -18.65
N GLY A 112 -0.89 -10.87 -18.27
CA GLY A 112 -2.01 -11.73 -18.68
C GLY A 112 -2.30 -12.91 -17.75
N ASP A 113 -1.47 -13.18 -16.72
CA ASP A 113 -1.72 -14.26 -15.77
C ASP A 113 -2.55 -13.78 -14.58
N MET A 114 -3.86 -14.04 -14.62
CA MET A 114 -4.73 -13.75 -13.49
C MET A 114 -4.50 -14.71 -12.31
N ASN A 115 -3.93 -15.90 -12.51
CA ASN A 115 -3.82 -16.91 -11.44
C ASN A 115 -2.82 -16.49 -10.36
N SER A 116 -1.70 -15.88 -10.72
CA SER A 116 -0.74 -15.35 -9.75
C SER A 116 -1.37 -14.27 -8.88
N LEU A 117 -2.20 -13.39 -9.47
CA LEU A 117 -2.96 -12.39 -8.71
C LEU A 117 -3.97 -13.02 -7.76
N LYS A 118 -4.71 -14.03 -8.24
CA LYS A 118 -5.64 -14.79 -7.39
C LYS A 118 -4.90 -15.47 -6.24
N GLY A 119 -3.75 -16.07 -6.52
CA GLY A 119 -2.88 -16.67 -5.52
C GLY A 119 -2.47 -15.68 -4.43
N LEU A 120 -2.11 -14.45 -4.78
CA LEU A 120 -1.80 -13.39 -3.81
C LEU A 120 -3.03 -13.00 -2.98
N ILE A 121 -4.20 -12.83 -3.59
CA ILE A 121 -5.45 -12.48 -2.87
C ILE A 121 -5.83 -13.58 -1.87
N GLU A 122 -5.71 -14.84 -2.28
CA GLU A 122 -6.07 -16.02 -1.49
C GLU A 122 -4.99 -16.42 -0.46
N ASN A 123 -3.79 -15.83 -0.51
CA ASN A 123 -2.69 -16.14 0.40
C ASN A 123 -2.89 -15.52 1.80
N GLU A 124 -3.38 -16.33 2.74
CA GLU A 124 -3.62 -15.91 4.14
C GLU A 124 -2.34 -15.52 4.90
N ASP A 125 -1.16 -15.97 4.45
CA ASP A 125 0.11 -15.59 5.06
C ASP A 125 0.59 -14.19 4.62
N ALA A 126 0.05 -13.64 3.52
CA ALA A 126 0.39 -12.32 3.02
C ALA A 126 -0.32 -11.20 3.80
N ASP A 127 0.27 -10.00 3.79
CA ASP A 127 -0.30 -8.84 4.48
C ASP A 127 -1.68 -8.46 3.92
N GLU A 128 -2.65 -8.21 4.80
CA GLU A 128 -4.05 -7.93 4.44
C GLU A 128 -4.20 -6.72 3.48
N PHE A 129 -3.34 -5.70 3.61
CA PHE A 129 -3.41 -4.51 2.75
C PHE A 129 -2.86 -4.79 1.37
N VAL A 130 -1.85 -5.68 1.27
CA VAL A 130 -1.33 -6.16 -0.01
C VAL A 130 -2.40 -6.98 -0.73
N ARG A 131 -3.06 -7.91 -0.03
CA ARG A 131 -4.16 -8.71 -0.58
C ARG A 131 -5.32 -7.83 -1.04
N SER A 132 -5.66 -6.81 -0.26
CA SER A 132 -6.66 -5.79 -0.59
C SER A 132 -6.30 -5.01 -1.86
N ALA A 133 -5.05 -4.56 -2.00
CA ALA A 133 -4.59 -3.90 -3.22
C ALA A 133 -4.56 -4.85 -4.44
N ALA A 134 -4.35 -6.15 -4.24
CA ALA A 134 -4.47 -7.14 -5.30
C ALA A 134 -5.93 -7.28 -5.80
N ILE A 135 -6.93 -7.14 -4.93
CA ILE A 135 -8.35 -7.04 -5.34
C ILE A 135 -8.59 -5.79 -6.19
N GLU A 136 -8.04 -4.64 -5.79
CA GLU A 136 -8.12 -3.40 -6.57
C GLU A 136 -7.56 -3.57 -7.99
N THR A 137 -6.43 -4.28 -8.11
CA THR A 137 -5.78 -4.54 -9.40
C THR A 137 -6.78 -5.10 -10.41
N LEU A 138 -7.67 -6.02 -10.01
CA LEU A 138 -8.66 -6.61 -10.89
C LEU A 138 -9.64 -5.57 -11.45
N THR A 139 -10.07 -4.61 -10.63
CA THR A 139 -10.90 -3.49 -11.09
C THR A 139 -10.16 -2.62 -12.09
N ILE A 140 -8.87 -2.32 -11.82
CA ILE A 140 -8.04 -1.52 -12.72
C ILE A 140 -7.89 -2.23 -14.07
N LEU A 141 -7.67 -3.55 -14.07
CA LEU A 141 -7.57 -4.33 -15.30
C LEU A 141 -8.88 -4.31 -16.12
N VAL A 142 -10.05 -4.19 -15.47
CA VAL A 142 -11.31 -3.96 -16.19
C VAL A 142 -11.37 -2.54 -16.75
N ALA A 143 -10.98 -1.54 -15.96
CA ALA A 143 -10.97 -0.14 -16.37
C ALA A 143 -10.04 0.11 -17.58
N THR A 144 -8.90 -0.58 -17.64
CA THR A 144 -7.92 -0.48 -18.73
C THR A 144 -8.21 -1.42 -19.90
N GLY A 145 -9.19 -2.32 -19.77
CA GLY A 145 -9.59 -3.27 -20.83
C GLY A 145 -8.73 -4.53 -20.92
N GLU A 146 -7.83 -4.78 -19.96
CA GLU A 146 -7.01 -6.00 -19.86
C GLU A 146 -7.81 -7.22 -19.37
N GLN A 147 -8.92 -6.99 -18.66
CA GLN A 147 -9.85 -8.02 -18.22
C GLN A 147 -11.31 -7.63 -18.51
N THR A 148 -12.16 -8.64 -18.66
CA THR A 148 -13.60 -8.40 -18.76
C THR A 148 -14.22 -8.28 -17.37
N ARG A 149 -15.25 -7.44 -17.27
CA ARG A 149 -16.05 -7.31 -16.05
C ARG A 149 -16.63 -8.67 -15.63
N GLU A 150 -17.13 -9.45 -16.59
CA GLU A 150 -17.76 -10.75 -16.33
C GLU A 150 -16.79 -11.72 -15.65
N ASN A 151 -15.53 -11.75 -16.10
CA ASN A 151 -14.51 -12.60 -15.49
C ASN A 151 -14.20 -12.18 -14.05
N VAL A 152 -14.07 -10.87 -13.80
CA VAL A 152 -13.74 -10.35 -12.47
C VAL A 152 -14.91 -10.51 -11.50
N ILE A 153 -16.14 -10.19 -11.93
CA ILE A 153 -17.36 -10.42 -11.13
C ILE A 153 -17.53 -11.90 -10.78
N GLY A 154 -17.28 -12.80 -11.74
CA GLY A 154 -17.30 -14.24 -11.48
C GLY A 154 -16.32 -14.65 -10.38
N TYR A 155 -15.10 -14.11 -10.40
CA TYR A 155 -14.12 -14.39 -9.35
C TYR A 155 -14.44 -13.72 -8.01
N PHE A 156 -14.96 -12.49 -7.99
CA PHE A 156 -15.45 -11.85 -6.78
C PHE A 156 -16.56 -12.68 -6.11
N LYS A 157 -17.45 -13.28 -6.90
CA LYS A 157 -18.46 -14.22 -6.40
C LYS A 157 -17.83 -15.43 -5.70
N GLU A 158 -16.72 -15.98 -6.21
CA GLU A 158 -15.98 -17.06 -5.53
C GLU A 158 -15.37 -16.58 -4.19
N LEU A 159 -14.83 -15.36 -4.16
CA LEU A 159 -14.29 -14.74 -2.94
C LEU A 159 -15.36 -14.62 -1.84
N PHE A 160 -16.53 -14.06 -2.17
CA PHE A 160 -17.66 -13.95 -1.25
C PHE A 160 -18.13 -15.30 -0.69
N ASN A 161 -18.16 -16.33 -1.53
CA ASN A 161 -18.81 -17.59 -1.19
C ASN A 161 -17.89 -18.62 -0.54
N ALA A 162 -16.60 -18.66 -0.90
CA ALA A 162 -15.76 -19.80 -0.55
C ALA A 162 -14.29 -19.49 -0.25
N LYS A 163 -13.73 -18.38 -0.73
CA LYS A 163 -12.27 -18.16 -0.72
C LYS A 163 -11.77 -17.16 0.30
N LEU A 164 -12.61 -16.28 0.85
CA LEU A 164 -12.24 -15.41 1.96
C LEU A 164 -12.68 -16.01 3.30
N GLN A 165 -11.84 -15.88 4.33
CA GLN A 165 -12.21 -16.32 5.67
C GLN A 165 -13.30 -15.42 6.23
N ARG A 166 -14.26 -16.04 6.93
CA ARG A 166 -15.34 -15.33 7.62
C ARG A 166 -14.93 -14.97 9.03
N ASN A 167 -13.83 -14.22 9.16
CA ASN A 167 -13.30 -13.75 10.45
C ASN A 167 -13.12 -12.22 10.47
N LYS A 168 -14.02 -11.53 11.18
CA LYS A 168 -14.04 -10.06 11.26
C LYS A 168 -12.73 -9.47 11.81
N SER A 169 -12.02 -10.15 12.71
CA SER A 169 -10.83 -9.56 13.34
C SER A 169 -9.58 -9.55 12.48
N GLU A 170 -9.57 -10.33 11.39
CA GLU A 170 -8.37 -10.56 10.57
C GLU A 170 -8.56 -10.13 9.11
N ASP A 171 -9.80 -10.11 8.58
CA ASP A 171 -10.05 -9.85 7.16
C ASP A 171 -11.04 -8.68 6.90
N SER A 172 -11.37 -7.85 7.90
CA SER A 172 -12.36 -6.76 7.70
C SER A 172 -11.99 -5.81 6.56
N VAL A 173 -10.68 -5.55 6.37
CA VAL A 173 -10.16 -4.72 5.29
C VAL A 173 -10.38 -5.37 3.92
N LEU A 174 -10.20 -6.70 3.80
CA LEU A 174 -10.43 -7.41 2.54
C LEU A 174 -11.92 -7.43 2.17
N TRP A 175 -12.80 -7.69 3.13
CA TRP A 175 -14.25 -7.68 2.90
C TRP A 175 -14.75 -6.30 2.47
N SER A 176 -14.32 -5.24 3.18
CA SER A 176 -14.63 -3.86 2.78
C SER A 176 -14.09 -3.52 1.40
N LYS A 177 -12.89 -3.99 1.04
CA LYS A 177 -12.34 -3.79 -0.29
C LYS A 177 -13.13 -4.55 -1.36
N LEU A 178 -13.46 -5.81 -1.14
CA LEU A 178 -14.21 -6.62 -2.08
C LEU A 178 -15.58 -6.01 -2.40
N VAL A 179 -16.30 -5.52 -1.39
CA VAL A 179 -17.57 -4.80 -1.58
C VAL A 179 -17.34 -3.51 -2.38
N THR A 180 -16.31 -2.73 -2.03
CA THR A 180 -16.00 -1.47 -2.72
C THR A 180 -15.72 -1.69 -4.20
N GLU A 181 -14.87 -2.66 -4.52
CA GLU A 181 -14.50 -2.98 -5.90
C GLU A 181 -15.65 -3.64 -6.67
N SER A 182 -16.51 -4.42 -6.00
CA SER A 182 -17.74 -4.94 -6.60
C SER A 182 -18.71 -3.83 -6.99
N ALA A 183 -18.86 -2.82 -6.13
CA ALA A 183 -19.71 -1.66 -6.40
C ALA A 183 -19.20 -0.83 -7.59
N ARG A 184 -17.89 -0.59 -7.65
CA ARG A 184 -17.21 0.10 -8.77
C ARG A 184 -17.35 -0.63 -10.11
N LEU A 185 -17.54 -1.94 -10.08
CA LEU A 185 -17.82 -2.75 -11.26
C LEU A 185 -19.31 -2.93 -11.54
N TYR A 186 -20.19 -2.14 -10.91
CA TYR A 186 -21.65 -2.31 -10.91
C TYR A 186 -22.08 -3.68 -10.29
N PRO A 187 -22.64 -3.73 -9.08
CA PRO A 187 -22.66 -4.94 -8.25
C PRO A 187 -23.88 -5.86 -8.45
N GLU A 188 -24.67 -5.71 -9.52
CA GLU A 188 -25.96 -6.38 -9.70
C GLU A 188 -25.92 -7.90 -9.45
N GLU A 189 -24.92 -8.60 -9.99
CA GLU A 189 -24.77 -10.06 -9.87
C GLU A 189 -24.23 -10.52 -8.49
N LEU A 190 -23.74 -9.58 -7.69
CA LEU A 190 -23.12 -9.79 -6.37
C LEU A 190 -23.95 -9.21 -5.23
N TYR A 191 -25.11 -8.59 -5.51
CA TYR A 191 -25.85 -7.81 -4.52
C TYR A 191 -26.25 -8.64 -3.29
N GLU A 192 -26.73 -9.87 -3.50
CA GLU A 192 -27.13 -10.76 -2.40
C GLU A 192 -25.92 -11.17 -1.55
N GLU A 193 -24.77 -11.44 -2.16
CA GLU A 193 -23.52 -11.72 -1.43
C GLU A 193 -23.02 -10.51 -0.62
N ILE A 194 -23.10 -9.31 -1.21
CA ILE A 194 -22.72 -8.05 -0.53
C ILE A 194 -23.64 -7.82 0.67
N LYS A 195 -24.96 -7.97 0.48
CA LYS A 195 -25.94 -7.81 1.55
C LYS A 195 -25.70 -8.81 2.68
N ALA A 196 -25.46 -10.08 2.36
CA ALA A 196 -25.11 -11.09 3.35
C ALA A 196 -23.84 -10.73 4.13
N ALA A 197 -22.81 -10.17 3.47
CA ALA A 197 -21.59 -9.73 4.14
C ALA A 197 -21.84 -8.58 5.14
N PHE A 198 -22.77 -7.66 4.85
CA PHE A 198 -23.21 -6.64 5.81
C PHE A 198 -24.05 -7.24 6.96
N ASP A 199 -24.98 -8.13 6.65
CA ASP A 199 -25.85 -8.79 7.66
C ASP A 199 -25.03 -9.63 8.65
N GLU A 200 -23.92 -10.22 8.18
CA GLU A 200 -22.96 -10.99 8.99
C GLU A 200 -21.87 -10.14 9.64
N ASP A 201 -21.93 -8.81 9.50
CA ASP A 201 -20.99 -7.87 10.12
C ASP A 201 -19.52 -8.11 9.70
N LEU A 202 -19.31 -8.59 8.46
CA LEU A 202 -17.97 -8.83 7.88
C LEU A 202 -17.32 -7.54 7.35
N VAL A 203 -18.12 -6.52 7.05
CA VAL A 203 -17.73 -5.28 6.39
C VAL A 203 -17.70 -4.12 7.38
N GLU A 204 -16.64 -3.32 7.36
CA GLU A 204 -16.62 -2.05 8.10
C GLU A 204 -17.38 -0.96 7.34
N ASN A 205 -18.41 -0.41 7.98
CA ASN A 205 -19.24 0.69 7.44
C ASN A 205 -18.51 2.03 7.29
N LEU A 206 -17.20 2.10 7.57
CA LEU A 206 -16.43 3.34 7.50
C LEU A 206 -16.17 3.78 6.05
N PHE A 207 -15.99 2.84 5.13
CA PHE A 207 -15.59 3.11 3.75
C PHE A 207 -16.73 2.93 2.74
N MET A 208 -17.68 2.04 3.04
CA MET A 208 -18.78 1.70 2.16
C MET A 208 -19.95 1.22 3.00
N THR A 209 -21.14 1.75 2.74
CA THR A 209 -22.39 1.27 3.33
C THR A 209 -23.25 0.59 2.28
N LEU A 210 -24.26 -0.19 2.71
CA LEU A 210 -25.22 -0.78 1.78
C LEU A 210 -26.02 0.30 1.02
N GLU A 211 -26.27 1.47 1.63
CA GLU A 211 -26.91 2.61 0.95
C GLU A 211 -26.04 3.16 -0.19
N ASP A 212 -24.72 3.20 -0.02
CA ASP A 212 -23.80 3.60 -1.08
C ASP A 212 -23.82 2.60 -2.25
N VAL A 213 -23.86 1.29 -1.94
CA VAL A 213 -24.01 0.21 -2.94
C VAL A 213 -25.31 0.34 -3.72
N ASP A 214 -26.43 0.61 -3.03
CA ASP A 214 -27.72 0.89 -3.66
C ASP A 214 -27.64 2.13 -4.58
N GLY A 215 -26.82 3.12 -4.21
CA GLY A 215 -26.50 4.30 -5.03
C GLY A 215 -25.89 3.94 -6.38
N TYR A 216 -24.88 3.06 -6.40
CA TYR A 216 -24.28 2.55 -7.64
C TYR A 216 -25.31 1.81 -8.52
N LEU A 217 -26.20 1.03 -7.92
CA LEU A 217 -27.26 0.35 -8.68
C LEU A 217 -28.26 1.33 -9.30
N ALA A 218 -28.61 2.38 -8.56
CA ALA A 218 -29.55 3.41 -9.00
C ALA A 218 -28.98 4.30 -10.12
N GLU A 219 -27.67 4.54 -10.13
CA GLU A 219 -26.97 5.29 -11.19
C GLU A 219 -26.98 4.54 -12.53
N GLY A 220 -26.90 3.22 -12.47
CA GLY A 220 -27.00 2.34 -13.64
C GLY A 220 -25.64 1.97 -14.23
N LYS A 221 -25.61 0.79 -14.85
CA LYS A 221 -24.37 0.10 -15.25
C LYS A 221 -23.46 0.92 -16.17
N GLU A 222 -24.01 1.57 -17.19
CA GLU A 222 -23.20 2.33 -18.15
C GLU A 222 -22.50 3.51 -17.48
N ALA A 223 -23.23 4.31 -16.70
CA ALA A 223 -22.69 5.47 -16.00
C ALA A 223 -21.57 5.08 -15.01
N VAL A 224 -21.79 4.04 -14.20
CA VAL A 224 -20.79 3.53 -13.25
C VAL A 224 -19.51 3.09 -13.97
N LEU A 225 -19.64 2.37 -15.09
CA LEU A 225 -18.47 1.88 -15.83
C LEU A 225 -17.77 2.99 -16.63
N ASP A 226 -18.49 4.02 -17.07
CA ASP A 226 -17.89 5.18 -17.70
C ASP A 226 -17.10 6.02 -16.67
N GLU A 227 -17.66 6.26 -15.48
CA GLU A 227 -16.93 6.91 -14.38
C GLU A 227 -15.66 6.13 -14.03
N LEU A 228 -15.75 4.80 -13.95
CA LEU A 228 -14.60 3.95 -13.67
C LEU A 228 -13.47 4.16 -14.70
N ARG A 229 -13.80 4.17 -16.01
CA ARG A 229 -12.80 4.35 -17.08
C ARG A 229 -12.18 5.75 -17.07
N GLU A 230 -12.93 6.76 -16.65
CA GLU A 230 -12.45 8.15 -16.59
C GLU A 230 -11.71 8.48 -15.29
N ASN A 231 -11.75 7.58 -14.30
CA ASN A 231 -11.17 7.82 -12.99
C ASN A 231 -9.63 7.78 -13.01
N LYS A 232 -9.03 8.96 -12.95
CA LYS A 232 -7.57 9.13 -12.92
C LYS A 232 -6.88 8.52 -11.69
N SER A 233 -7.60 8.32 -10.58
CA SER A 233 -6.99 7.71 -9.36
C SER A 233 -6.61 6.25 -9.53
N ILE A 234 -7.12 5.60 -10.58
CA ILE A 234 -6.81 4.21 -10.92
C ILE A 234 -6.09 4.06 -12.26
N SER A 235 -5.50 5.14 -12.77
CA SER A 235 -4.68 5.08 -13.99
C SER A 235 -3.41 4.26 -13.76
N LEU A 236 -2.82 3.77 -14.85
CA LEU A 236 -1.51 3.14 -14.80
C LEU A 236 -0.41 4.16 -14.42
N ILE A 237 0.76 3.66 -14.04
CA ILE A 237 1.91 4.48 -13.68
C ILE A 237 2.58 5.00 -14.96
N ASP A 238 2.32 6.24 -15.37
CA ASP A 238 2.83 6.79 -16.63
C ASP A 238 4.10 7.65 -16.47
N ASP A 239 4.20 8.40 -15.37
CA ASP A 239 5.31 9.30 -15.08
C ASP A 239 5.77 9.13 -13.64
N VAL A 240 6.80 8.32 -13.43
CA VAL A 240 7.40 8.04 -12.12
C VAL A 240 7.87 9.30 -11.43
N ILE A 241 8.31 10.31 -12.18
CA ILE A 241 8.79 11.56 -11.61
C ILE A 241 7.61 12.34 -11.04
N GLU A 242 6.55 12.53 -11.82
CA GLU A 242 5.32 13.19 -11.36
C GLU A 242 4.69 12.43 -10.18
N GLU A 243 4.68 11.10 -10.24
CA GLU A 243 4.11 10.25 -9.19
C GLU A 243 4.86 10.38 -7.87
N MET A 244 6.20 10.45 -7.89
CA MET A 244 7.04 10.29 -6.70
C MET A 244 7.59 11.58 -6.12
N GLU A 245 7.78 12.65 -6.91
CA GLU A 245 8.50 13.85 -6.47
C GLU A 245 7.87 14.49 -5.22
N GLU A 246 6.55 14.44 -5.13
CA GLU A 246 5.79 15.07 -4.04
C GLU A 246 5.69 14.20 -2.78
N TRP A 247 6.32 13.03 -2.74
CA TRP A 247 6.23 12.12 -1.60
C TRP A 247 6.95 12.67 -0.37
N SER A 248 6.30 12.50 0.79
CA SER A 248 6.81 12.96 2.08
C SER A 248 8.16 12.35 2.46
N CYS A 249 8.52 11.20 1.91
CA CYS A 249 9.78 10.52 2.22
C CYS A 249 11.00 11.19 1.58
N PHE A 250 10.83 12.04 0.55
CA PHE A 250 11.90 12.81 -0.08
C PHE A 250 12.06 14.21 0.51
N ARG A 251 11.37 14.50 1.62
CA ARG A 251 11.37 15.79 2.29
C ARG A 251 11.90 15.67 3.71
N THR A 252 12.49 16.74 4.19
CA THR A 252 12.82 16.90 5.60
C THR A 252 11.55 16.98 6.47
N PRO A 253 11.64 16.69 7.78
CA PRO A 253 10.51 16.87 8.69
C PRO A 253 9.97 18.30 8.77
N GLU A 254 10.78 19.31 8.44
CA GLU A 254 10.37 20.71 8.43
C GLU A 254 9.53 21.02 7.19
N GLU A 255 10.02 20.68 6.00
CA GLU A 255 9.27 20.81 4.75
C GLU A 255 7.94 20.06 4.80
N ASN A 256 7.91 18.86 5.40
CA ASN A 256 6.67 18.11 5.60
C ASN A 256 5.66 18.83 6.53
N ARG A 257 6.14 19.55 7.56
CA ARG A 257 5.25 20.33 8.44
C ARG A 257 4.69 21.55 7.72
N GLU A 258 5.54 22.26 6.97
CA GLU A 258 5.11 23.41 6.17
C GLU A 258 4.06 22.99 5.14
N ARG A 259 4.33 21.91 4.40
CA ARG A 259 3.40 21.34 3.42
C ARG A 259 2.07 20.91 4.05
N ALA A 260 2.10 20.32 5.24
CA ALA A 260 0.87 19.93 5.94
C ALA A 260 0.00 21.14 6.29
N GLU A 261 0.61 22.27 6.68
CA GLU A 261 -0.13 23.50 6.97
C GLU A 261 -0.69 24.13 5.68
N GLU A 262 0.07 24.16 4.59
CA GLU A 262 -0.42 24.61 3.28
C GLU A 262 -1.64 23.81 2.80
N ILE A 263 -1.57 22.47 2.90
CA ILE A 263 -2.67 21.58 2.52
C ILE A 263 -3.89 21.85 3.40
N LYS A 264 -3.71 22.04 4.70
CA LYS A 264 -4.79 22.35 5.64
C LYS A 264 -5.50 23.65 5.26
N ASP A 265 -4.75 24.68 4.90
CA ASP A 265 -5.31 25.95 4.42
C ASP A 265 -6.11 25.78 3.12
N ILE A 266 -5.57 25.01 2.16
CA ILE A 266 -6.27 24.70 0.90
C ILE A 266 -7.56 23.91 1.16
N VAL A 267 -7.50 22.88 2.01
CA VAL A 267 -8.67 22.05 2.36
C VAL A 267 -9.74 22.91 3.01
N HIS A 268 -9.37 23.80 3.95
CA HIS A 268 -10.33 24.74 4.54
C HIS A 268 -10.98 25.63 3.47
N LEU A 269 -10.20 26.20 2.56
CA LEU A 269 -10.72 27.03 1.46
C LEU A 269 -11.65 26.26 0.52
N ILE A 270 -11.32 25.00 0.18
CA ILE A 270 -12.15 24.15 -0.67
C ILE A 270 -13.45 23.81 0.06
N VAL A 271 -13.35 23.29 1.28
CA VAL A 271 -14.50 22.91 2.09
C VAL A 271 -15.44 24.10 2.25
N ASP A 272 -14.95 25.30 2.54
CA ASP A 272 -15.81 26.49 2.68
C ASP A 272 -16.61 26.78 1.41
N LYS A 273 -16.01 26.60 0.23
CA LYS A 273 -16.60 26.84 -1.09
C LYS A 273 -17.54 25.73 -1.58
N LEU A 274 -17.51 24.54 -0.98
CA LEU A 274 -18.42 23.46 -1.36
C LEU A 274 -19.88 23.79 -1.00
N SER A 275 -20.81 23.37 -1.87
CA SER A 275 -22.25 23.43 -1.59
C SER A 275 -22.60 22.55 -0.38
N SER A 276 -23.75 22.80 0.24
CA SER A 276 -24.25 21.95 1.32
C SER A 276 -24.42 20.49 0.90
N GLU A 277 -24.86 20.22 -0.33
CA GLU A 277 -24.92 18.84 -0.87
C GLU A 277 -23.53 18.24 -1.10
N ALA A 278 -22.57 19.01 -1.63
CA ALA A 278 -21.21 18.52 -1.83
C ALA A 278 -20.48 18.26 -0.50
N LYS A 279 -20.71 19.10 0.52
CA LYS A 279 -20.25 18.88 1.90
C LYS A 279 -20.86 17.61 2.49
N LYS A 280 -22.13 17.34 2.22
CA LYS A 280 -22.82 16.12 2.66
C LYS A 280 -22.22 14.87 1.99
N ARG A 281 -22.01 14.91 0.66
CA ARG A 281 -21.38 13.83 -0.11
C ARG A 281 -19.94 13.57 0.34
N LEU A 282 -19.13 14.62 0.54
CA LEU A 282 -17.75 14.48 1.03
C LEU A 282 -17.70 13.83 2.42
N ARG A 283 -18.62 14.19 3.33
CA ARG A 283 -18.73 13.56 4.65
C ARG A 283 -19.12 12.08 4.57
N GLN A 284 -19.93 11.71 3.59
CA GLN A 284 -20.35 10.32 3.34
C GLN A 284 -19.22 9.51 2.70
N SER A 285 -18.45 10.08 1.76
CA SER A 285 -17.40 9.36 1.02
C SER A 285 -16.05 9.26 1.72
N THR A 286 -15.74 10.15 2.67
CA THR A 286 -14.40 10.19 3.31
C THR A 286 -14.38 9.75 4.78
N GLY A 287 -15.55 9.53 5.40
CA GLY A 287 -15.64 9.30 6.85
C GLY A 287 -15.06 10.44 7.72
N LEU A 288 -14.67 11.58 7.13
CA LEU A 288 -14.12 12.72 7.87
C LEU A 288 -15.25 13.46 8.59
N SER A 289 -15.38 13.20 9.89
CA SER A 289 -16.11 14.08 10.80
C SER A 289 -15.38 15.41 10.99
N LEU A 290 -15.83 16.46 10.29
CA LEU A 290 -15.31 17.84 10.42
C LEU A 290 -15.75 18.55 11.71
N SER A 291 -16.34 17.86 12.68
CA SER A 291 -16.75 18.45 13.98
C SER A 291 -15.91 17.98 15.17
N GLY A 292 -14.71 17.43 14.94
CA GLY A 292 -13.80 16.96 16.00
C GLY A 292 -12.57 17.84 16.28
N ALA A 293 -12.31 18.87 15.49
CA ALA A 293 -11.04 19.62 15.54
C ALA A 293 -10.95 20.67 16.65
N GLU A 294 -12.05 21.01 17.34
CA GLU A 294 -12.06 22.14 18.30
C GLU A 294 -11.94 21.75 19.78
N GLN A 295 -11.83 20.46 20.14
CA GLN A 295 -11.60 20.05 21.54
C GLN A 295 -10.66 18.84 21.66
N ARG A 296 -9.39 19.01 21.26
CA ARG A 296 -8.28 18.26 21.84
C ARG A 296 -7.19 19.21 22.29
N SER A 297 -7.49 19.92 23.36
CA SER A 297 -6.48 20.54 24.22
C SER A 297 -5.47 19.49 24.67
N HIS A 298 -4.19 19.77 24.42
CA HIS A 298 -3.02 19.32 25.18
C HIS A 298 -3.18 17.99 25.95
N GLN A 299 -3.21 16.87 25.24
CA GLN A 299 -2.74 15.61 25.80
C GLN A 299 -1.48 15.21 25.03
N PRO A 300 -0.36 14.92 25.72
CA PRO A 300 0.81 14.38 25.06
C PRO A 300 0.39 13.08 24.40
N VAL A 301 0.68 12.93 23.11
CA VAL A 301 0.50 11.69 22.37
C VAL A 301 1.18 10.59 23.18
N ARG A 302 0.38 9.71 23.80
CA ARG A 302 0.92 8.50 24.41
C ARG A 302 1.49 7.66 23.28
N ARG A 303 2.78 7.37 23.38
CA ARG A 303 3.49 6.38 22.55
C ARG A 303 3.00 4.98 22.94
N ASP A 304 1.75 4.65 22.62
CA ASP A 304 1.14 3.37 23.00
C ASP A 304 1.33 2.25 21.96
N SER A 305 2.21 2.42 20.96
CA SER A 305 2.64 1.32 20.07
C SER A 305 4.10 0.88 20.25
N TYR A 306 4.81 1.38 21.26
CA TYR A 306 6.07 0.74 21.67
C TYR A 306 5.74 -0.43 22.60
N VAL A 307 5.60 -1.63 22.03
CA VAL A 307 5.70 -2.84 22.86
C VAL A 307 7.15 -2.87 23.36
N PRO A 308 7.41 -2.69 24.67
CA PRO A 308 8.76 -2.71 25.16
C PRO A 308 9.34 -4.10 24.88
N TYR A 309 10.51 -4.14 24.24
CA TYR A 309 11.25 -5.39 24.06
C TYR A 309 11.45 -6.08 25.42
N VAL A 310 10.70 -7.17 25.64
CA VAL A 310 10.87 -8.02 26.83
C VAL A 310 12.06 -8.91 26.54
N ARG A 311 13.21 -8.55 27.12
CA ARG A 311 14.43 -9.34 27.02
C ARG A 311 14.15 -10.77 27.51
N GLN A 312 14.23 -11.75 26.61
CA GLN A 312 14.03 -13.17 26.96
C GLN A 312 15.06 -13.69 27.96
N THR A 313 16.23 -13.05 28.02
CA THR A 313 17.28 -13.36 28.99
C THR A 313 17.17 -12.48 30.23
N LYS A 314 17.31 -13.09 31.41
CA LYS A 314 17.34 -12.38 32.70
C LYS A 314 18.35 -11.22 32.61
N LYS A 315 17.92 -10.02 33.00
CA LYS A 315 18.78 -8.83 33.06
C LYS A 315 19.98 -9.14 33.96
N ILE A 316 21.17 -9.19 33.37
CA ILE A 316 22.43 -9.38 34.10
C ILE A 316 22.71 -8.08 34.86
N GLY A 317 22.74 -8.16 36.20
CA GLY A 317 23.08 -7.05 37.06
C GLY A 317 24.55 -6.68 36.93
N ARG A 318 24.88 -5.39 37.08
CA ARG A 318 26.27 -4.89 37.03
C ARG A 318 27.21 -5.64 37.99
N ASN A 319 26.71 -6.20 39.09
CA ASN A 319 27.51 -6.95 40.06
C ASN A 319 27.44 -8.48 39.90
N ASP A 320 26.64 -9.01 38.98
CA ASP A 320 26.48 -10.45 38.75
C ASP A 320 27.73 -11.06 38.11
N PRO A 321 27.96 -12.37 38.22
CA PRO A 321 29.01 -13.06 37.47
C PRO A 321 28.88 -12.80 35.97
N CYS A 322 30.00 -12.49 35.33
CA CYS A 322 30.03 -12.20 33.91
C CYS A 322 29.76 -13.48 33.09
N PRO A 323 28.84 -13.47 32.11
CA PRO A 323 28.47 -14.67 31.34
C PRO A 323 29.57 -15.19 30.42
N CYS A 324 30.67 -14.44 30.22
CA CYS A 324 31.81 -14.89 29.41
C CYS A 324 32.71 -15.93 30.12
N GLY A 325 32.36 -16.35 31.35
CA GLY A 325 33.10 -17.35 32.10
C GLY A 325 34.37 -16.84 32.80
N SER A 326 34.61 -15.52 32.82
CA SER A 326 35.83 -14.93 33.38
C SER A 326 35.94 -14.97 34.92
N GLY A 327 34.88 -15.38 35.63
CA GLY A 327 34.80 -15.34 37.09
C GLY A 327 34.71 -13.93 37.70
N LYS A 328 34.73 -12.86 36.89
CA LYS A 328 34.64 -11.46 37.32
C LYS A 328 33.17 -11.00 37.37
N LYS A 329 32.89 -9.94 38.14
CA LYS A 329 31.59 -9.23 38.08
C LYS A 329 31.42 -8.58 36.71
N TYR A 330 30.20 -8.56 36.16
CA TYR A 330 29.89 -8.04 34.83
C TYR A 330 30.43 -6.62 34.60
N LYS A 331 30.30 -5.73 35.60
CA LYS A 331 30.84 -4.36 35.56
C LYS A 331 32.36 -4.25 35.45
N LYS A 332 33.11 -5.31 35.76
CA LYS A 332 34.58 -5.33 35.74
C LYS A 332 35.13 -6.19 34.58
N CYS A 333 34.26 -6.63 33.68
CA CYS A 333 34.61 -7.47 32.55
C CYS A 333 33.99 -6.88 31.28
N CYS A 334 32.88 -7.43 30.77
CA CYS A 334 32.28 -7.02 29.50
C CYS A 334 31.52 -5.69 29.51
N LEU A 335 31.41 -4.99 30.65
CA LEU A 335 30.78 -3.66 30.73
C LEU A 335 31.78 -2.51 30.81
N ASN A 336 33.05 -2.80 31.10
CA ASN A 336 34.10 -1.79 31.03
C ASN A 336 34.65 -1.84 29.62
N ASN A 337 34.40 -0.80 28.82
CA ASN A 337 35.20 -0.53 27.61
C ASN A 337 36.67 -0.42 27.99
#